data_AF-A0A7C7QF97-F1
#
_entry.id   AF-A0A7C7QF97-F1
#
_cell.length_a   1.000
_cell.length_b   1.000
_cell.length_c   1.000
_cell.angle_alpha   90.00
_cell.angle_beta   90.00
_cell.angle_gamma   90.00
#
_symmetry.space_group_name_H-M   'P 1'
#
loop_
_entity.id
_entity.type
_entity.pdbx_description
1 polymer ?
#
loop_
_entity_poly.entity_id
_entity_poly.type
_entity_poly.pdbx_seq_one_letter_code
_entity_poly.pdbx_strand_id
1 'polypeptide(L)'
;MQYQSQSVAKLYFIAAIGLFVGQILFGVIMGLQYVVGDFLFPEIPFNVARMVHTNLLIVWLLFGFMGAAYYMIPEEAETELYSPKLAILLFWVFLVAGALTILGYLLVPYATLAGITGNDLLPTMGREFLEQPTITKIGIVIVALGFLFNISMTVLKGRKTAISMVLLLGLWGLAIFFLFAFYNPDNLVLDKYYWWWVVHLWVEGVWELILGALLAFVLIKVTGVDREVIEKWLYVIIALTLITGIIG
;
A
#
# COMPACT_ATOMS: atom_id res chain seq x y z
N MET A 1 4.76 10.31 22.49
CA MET A 1 3.99 9.06 22.33
C MET A 1 3.16 8.91 23.57
N GLN A 2 1.84 8.92 23.43
CA GLN A 2 0.89 8.78 24.54
C GLN A 2 0.66 7.31 24.90
N TYR A 3 0.76 6.42 23.91
CA TYR A 3 0.62 4.97 24.06
C TYR A 3 1.93 4.28 23.69
N GLN A 4 2.29 3.20 24.41
CA GLN A 4 3.53 2.48 24.18
C GLN A 4 3.55 1.79 22.81
N SER A 5 2.38 1.29 22.36
CA SER A 5 2.23 0.59 21.09
C SER A 5 2.49 1.47 19.86
N GLN A 6 2.40 2.80 19.98
CA GLN A 6 2.72 3.74 18.89
C GLN A 6 4.16 3.61 18.40
N SER A 7 5.07 3.11 19.24
CA SER A 7 6.48 2.92 18.89
C SER A 7 6.69 1.95 17.72
N VAL A 8 5.75 1.03 17.47
CA VAL A 8 5.82 0.09 16.33
C VAL A 8 5.81 0.84 14.99
N ALA A 9 5.12 1.97 14.91
CA ALA A 9 5.06 2.80 13.71
C ALA A 9 6.47 3.23 13.21
N LYS A 10 7.44 3.37 14.12
CA LYS A 10 8.81 3.75 13.74
C LYS A 10 9.45 2.77 12.77
N LEU A 11 9.25 1.47 12.98
CA LEU A 11 9.79 0.43 12.09
C LEU A 11 9.24 0.59 10.67
N TYR A 12 7.93 0.79 10.56
CA TYR A 12 7.24 1.00 9.29
C TYR A 12 7.73 2.26 8.57
N PHE A 13 7.88 3.39 9.27
CA PHE A 13 8.40 4.61 8.66
C PHE A 13 9.87 4.50 8.23
N ILE A 14 10.72 3.84 9.02
CA ILE A 14 12.12 3.60 8.64
C ILE A 14 12.21 2.78 7.35
N ALA A 15 11.42 1.70 7.26
CA ALA A 15 11.36 0.90 6.03
C ALA A 15 10.81 1.69 4.84
N ALA A 16 9.73 2.47 5.04
CA ALA A 16 9.18 3.33 3.99
C ALA A 16 10.23 4.30 3.42
N ILE A 17 11.01 4.96 4.28
CA ILE A 17 12.09 5.86 3.85
C ILE A 17 13.17 5.10 3.07
N GLY A 18 13.60 3.94 3.57
CA GLY A 18 14.61 3.12 2.88
C GLY A 18 14.15 2.67 1.48
N LEU A 19 12.91 2.21 1.38
CA LEU A 19 12.30 1.79 0.12
C LEU A 19 12.07 2.98 -0.84
N PHE A 20 11.71 4.15 -0.31
CA PHE A 20 11.58 5.38 -1.09
C PHE A 20 12.91 5.82 -1.70
N VAL A 21 14.02 5.76 -0.94
CA VAL A 21 15.36 5.99 -1.48
C VAL A 21 15.66 5.01 -2.62
N GLY A 22 15.34 3.72 -2.43
CA GLY A 22 15.45 2.72 -3.49
C GLY A 22 14.66 3.10 -4.75
N GLN A 23 13.40 3.53 -4.59
CA GLN A 23 12.54 3.97 -5.69
C GLN A 23 13.16 5.13 -6.47
N ILE A 24 13.69 6.15 -5.77
CA ILE A 24 14.38 7.29 -6.40
C ILE A 24 15.59 6.81 -7.20
N LEU A 25 16.43 5.92 -6.65
CA LEU A 25 17.61 5.40 -7.34
C LEU A 25 17.25 4.74 -8.67
N PHE A 26 16.24 3.86 -8.68
CA PHE A 26 15.76 3.25 -9.93
C PHE A 26 15.12 4.27 -10.89
N GLY A 27 14.52 5.33 -10.37
CA GLY A 27 14.01 6.44 -11.18
C GLY A 27 15.14 7.21 -11.89
N VAL A 28 16.22 7.49 -11.18
CA VAL A 28 17.42 8.13 -11.74
C VAL A 28 18.10 7.23 -12.77
N ILE A 29 18.20 5.92 -12.50
CA ILE A 29 18.74 4.94 -13.46
C ILE A 29 17.95 4.98 -14.77
N MET A 30 16.61 4.88 -14.71
CA MET A 30 15.77 4.96 -15.90
C MET A 30 15.88 6.31 -16.62
N GLY A 31 15.93 7.40 -15.87
CA GLY A 31 16.14 8.75 -16.43
C GLY A 31 17.46 8.84 -17.21
N LEU A 32 18.53 8.23 -16.70
CA LEU A 32 19.80 8.17 -17.39
C LEU A 32 19.77 7.24 -18.61
N GLN A 33 19.03 6.13 -18.56
CA GLN A 33 18.84 5.23 -19.72
C GLN A 33 18.16 5.92 -20.91
N TYR A 34 17.36 6.97 -20.69
CA TYR A 34 16.84 7.79 -21.80
C TYR A 34 17.91 8.66 -22.49
N VAL A 35 18.98 9.02 -21.77
CA VAL A 35 20.07 9.85 -22.29
C VAL A 35 21.21 8.98 -22.84
N VAL A 36 21.51 7.88 -22.14
CA VAL A 36 22.57 6.91 -22.44
C VAL A 36 21.94 5.52 -22.50
N GLY A 37 21.52 5.11 -23.70
CA GLY A 37 20.65 3.95 -23.93
C GLY A 37 21.19 2.59 -23.44
N ASP A 38 22.51 2.42 -23.40
CA ASP A 38 23.20 1.19 -22.99
C ASP A 38 23.64 1.20 -21.51
N PHE A 39 23.32 2.26 -20.76
CA PHE A 39 23.69 2.36 -19.35
C PHE A 39 23.09 1.21 -18.52
N LEU A 40 23.97 0.43 -17.87
CA LEU A 40 23.67 -0.77 -17.05
C LEU A 40 23.05 -1.95 -17.82
N PHE A 41 23.08 -1.93 -19.15
CA PHE A 41 22.70 -3.10 -19.95
C PHE A 41 23.89 -4.06 -20.10
N PRO A 42 23.69 -5.40 -20.00
CA PRO A 42 22.43 -6.15 -19.85
C PRO A 42 21.97 -6.41 -18.41
N GLU A 43 22.73 -5.98 -17.39
CA GLU A 43 22.50 -6.36 -15.99
C GLU A 43 21.19 -5.80 -15.42
N ILE A 44 20.83 -4.57 -15.75
CA ILE A 44 19.59 -3.90 -15.32
C ILE A 44 18.93 -3.26 -16.55
N PRO A 45 18.19 -4.04 -17.36
CA PRO A 45 17.50 -3.51 -18.52
C PRO A 45 16.31 -2.63 -18.11
N PHE A 46 15.93 -1.69 -18.97
CA PHE A 46 14.91 -0.66 -18.69
C PHE A 46 13.58 -1.23 -18.18
N ASN A 47 13.11 -2.34 -18.77
CA ASN A 47 11.86 -2.99 -18.36
C ASN A 47 11.92 -3.52 -16.92
N VAL A 48 13.07 -4.03 -16.47
CA VAL A 48 13.28 -4.48 -15.09
C VAL A 48 13.41 -3.28 -14.15
N ALA A 49 14.18 -2.26 -14.53
CA ALA A 49 14.31 -1.03 -13.76
C ALA A 49 12.95 -0.36 -13.52
N ARG A 50 12.11 -0.29 -14.56
CA ARG A 50 10.74 0.22 -14.48
C ARG A 50 9.88 -0.56 -13.52
N MET A 51 9.88 -1.89 -13.65
CA MET A 51 9.11 -2.78 -12.78
C MET A 51 9.50 -2.59 -11.31
N VAL A 52 10.80 -2.54 -11.00
CA VAL A 52 11.29 -2.29 -9.63
C VAL A 52 10.86 -0.91 -9.14
N HIS A 53 11.00 0.13 -9.96
CA HIS A 53 10.63 1.50 -9.61
C HIS A 53 9.13 1.65 -9.28
N THR A 54 8.24 1.16 -10.14
CA THR A 54 6.78 1.29 -9.96
C THR A 54 6.28 0.42 -8.81
N ASN A 55 6.81 -0.79 -8.63
CA ASN A 55 6.44 -1.63 -7.49
C ASN A 55 6.94 -1.03 -6.16
N LEU A 56 8.16 -0.49 -6.14
CA LEU A 56 8.68 0.19 -4.94
C LEU A 56 7.81 1.37 -4.55
N LEU A 57 7.34 2.18 -5.52
CA LEU A 57 6.41 3.30 -5.28
C LEU A 57 5.22 2.87 -4.43
N ILE A 58 4.57 1.76 -4.80
CA ILE A 58 3.41 1.24 -4.08
C ILE A 58 3.81 0.73 -2.69
N VAL A 59 4.87 -0.08 -2.61
CA VAL A 59 5.22 -0.77 -1.36
C VAL A 59 5.64 0.22 -0.28
N TRP A 60 6.45 1.24 -0.59
CA TRP A 60 6.87 2.20 0.43
C TRP A 60 5.70 3.03 0.96
N LEU A 61 4.74 3.37 0.11
CA LEU A 61 3.50 4.07 0.50
C LEU A 61 2.64 3.20 1.43
N LEU A 62 2.51 1.90 1.14
CA LEU A 62 1.79 0.96 2.02
C LEU A 62 2.45 0.88 3.41
N PHE A 63 3.79 0.82 3.49
CA PHE A 63 4.49 0.92 4.77
C PHE A 63 4.18 2.24 5.49
N GLY A 64 4.14 3.35 4.75
CA GLY A 64 3.76 4.66 5.28
C GLY A 64 2.34 4.68 5.87
N PHE A 65 1.33 4.19 5.14
CA PHE A 65 -0.05 4.13 5.61
C PHE A 65 -0.22 3.21 6.82
N MET A 66 0.40 2.02 6.79
CA MET A 66 0.34 1.09 7.93
C MET A 66 1.02 1.69 9.17
N GLY A 67 2.18 2.33 9.01
CA GLY A 67 2.88 3.03 10.08
C GLY A 67 2.05 4.18 10.66
N ALA A 68 1.45 5.01 9.81
CA ALA A 68 0.59 6.11 10.22
C ALA A 68 -0.66 5.62 10.96
N ALA A 69 -1.30 4.54 10.49
CA ALA A 69 -2.42 3.92 11.18
C ALA A 69 -2.03 3.36 12.56
N TYR A 70 -0.89 2.65 12.68
CA TYR A 70 -0.40 2.15 13.96
C TYR A 70 -0.01 3.26 14.95
N TYR A 71 0.36 4.43 14.45
CA TYR A 71 0.62 5.60 15.29
C TYR A 71 -0.68 6.28 15.74
N MET A 72 -1.62 6.50 14.82
CA MET A 72 -2.83 7.28 15.08
C MET A 72 -3.88 6.50 15.88
N ILE A 73 -4.16 5.25 15.49
CA ILE A 73 -5.30 4.50 15.99
C ILE A 73 -5.31 4.32 17.51
N PRO A 74 -4.17 4.05 18.18
CA PRO A 74 -4.17 3.95 19.64
C PRO A 74 -4.67 5.21 20.34
N GLU A 75 -4.36 6.37 19.75
CA GLU A 75 -4.76 7.66 20.28
C GLU A 75 -6.23 7.97 19.98
N GLU A 76 -6.68 7.73 18.76
CA GLU A 76 -8.09 7.93 18.36
C GLU A 76 -9.05 6.95 19.06
N ALA A 77 -8.61 5.73 19.31
CA ALA A 77 -9.37 4.71 20.03
C ALA A 77 -9.18 4.79 21.55
N GLU A 78 -8.31 5.69 22.03
CA GLU A 78 -7.94 5.85 23.44
C GLU A 78 -7.50 4.54 24.12
N THR A 79 -6.87 3.62 23.37
CA THR A 79 -6.48 2.29 23.85
C THR A 79 -5.21 1.79 23.14
N GLU A 80 -4.41 0.98 23.82
CA GLU A 80 -3.23 0.34 23.20
C GLU A 80 -3.64 -0.58 22.03
N LEU A 81 -2.74 -0.75 21.05
CA LEU A 81 -2.97 -1.69 19.94
C LEU A 81 -3.33 -3.09 20.47
N TYR A 82 -4.24 -3.76 19.77
CA TYR A 82 -4.66 -5.12 20.09
C TYR A 82 -3.47 -6.08 20.19
N SER A 83 -2.52 -6.02 19.26
CA SER A 83 -1.28 -6.79 19.34
C SER A 83 -0.09 -6.06 18.68
N PRO A 84 0.81 -5.44 19.48
CA PRO A 84 2.06 -4.88 18.96
C PRO A 84 2.99 -5.94 18.36
N LYS A 85 2.98 -7.16 18.91
CA LYS A 85 3.77 -8.29 18.39
C LYS A 85 3.34 -8.71 17.00
N LEU A 86 2.02 -8.74 16.74
CA LEU A 86 1.49 -9.04 15.42
C LEU A 86 1.91 -7.98 14.40
N ALA A 87 1.87 -6.70 14.77
CA ALA A 87 2.34 -5.63 13.89
C ALA A 87 3.83 -5.80 13.54
N ILE A 88 4.70 -6.12 14.51
CA ILE A 88 6.13 -6.35 14.23
C ILE A 88 6.35 -7.61 13.36
N LEU A 89 5.59 -8.69 13.58
CA LEU A 89 5.67 -9.88 12.75
C LEU A 89 5.28 -9.55 11.30
N LEU A 90 4.14 -8.90 11.10
CA LEU A 90 3.64 -8.51 9.78
C LEU A 90 4.60 -7.57 9.05
N PHE A 91 5.23 -6.64 9.79
CA PHE A 91 6.30 -5.78 9.26
C PHE A 91 7.42 -6.60 8.61
N TRP A 92 7.99 -7.57 9.33
CA TRP A 92 9.09 -8.38 8.82
C TRP A 92 8.67 -9.30 7.68
N VAL A 93 7.50 -9.94 7.79
CA VAL A 93 6.95 -10.77 6.71
C VAL A 93 6.80 -9.94 5.43
N PHE A 94 6.24 -8.74 5.54
CA PHE A 94 6.01 -7.89 4.39
C PHE A 94 7.31 -7.36 3.78
N LEU A 95 8.26 -6.92 4.63
CA LEU A 95 9.55 -6.38 4.19
C LEU A 95 10.38 -7.45 3.49
N VAL A 96 10.47 -8.64 4.08
CA VAL A 96 11.23 -9.76 3.50
C VAL A 96 10.57 -10.23 2.21
N ALA A 97 9.25 -10.37 2.16
CA ALA A 97 8.54 -10.74 0.93
C ALA A 97 8.77 -9.71 -0.19
N GLY A 98 8.67 -8.41 0.11
CA GLY A 98 8.94 -7.34 -0.84
C GLY A 98 10.38 -7.36 -1.35
N ALA A 99 11.36 -7.51 -0.45
CA ALA A 99 12.77 -7.61 -0.82
C ALA A 99 13.04 -8.84 -1.71
N LEU A 100 12.47 -10.00 -1.37
CA LEU A 100 12.59 -11.21 -2.19
C LEU A 100 11.98 -11.04 -3.57
N THR A 101 10.85 -10.34 -3.69
CA THR A 101 10.23 -10.04 -4.99
C THR A 101 11.11 -9.13 -5.84
N ILE A 102 11.68 -8.07 -5.26
CA ILE A 102 12.60 -7.17 -5.98
C ILE A 102 13.87 -7.92 -6.41
N LEU A 103 14.46 -8.71 -5.52
CA LEU A 103 15.60 -9.56 -5.86
C LEU A 103 15.25 -10.56 -6.95
N GLY A 104 14.03 -11.13 -6.93
CA GLY A 104 13.53 -12.00 -7.99
C GLY A 104 13.53 -11.31 -9.36
N TYR A 105 13.13 -10.04 -9.43
CA TYR A 105 13.16 -9.27 -10.68
C TYR A 105 14.58 -8.99 -11.17
N LEU A 106 15.53 -8.77 -10.26
CA LEU A 106 16.90 -8.37 -10.59
C LEU A 106 17.83 -9.56 -10.88
N LEU A 107 17.59 -10.71 -10.24
CA LEU A 107 18.51 -11.85 -10.27
C LEU A 107 18.12 -12.94 -11.27
N VAL A 108 16.86 -12.96 -11.70
CA VAL A 108 16.32 -14.05 -12.52
C VAL A 108 15.52 -13.47 -13.69
N PRO A 109 15.65 -14.02 -14.91
CA PRO A 109 14.81 -13.61 -16.03
C PRO A 109 13.32 -13.73 -15.67
N TYR A 110 12.53 -12.72 -16.01
CA TYR A 110 11.13 -12.64 -15.61
C TYR A 110 10.29 -13.86 -16.04
N ALA A 111 10.58 -14.43 -17.22
CA ALA A 111 9.94 -15.66 -17.69
C ALA A 111 10.26 -16.86 -16.79
N THR A 112 11.51 -16.99 -16.35
CA THR A 112 11.92 -18.04 -15.40
C THR A 112 11.27 -17.80 -14.04
N LEU A 113 11.20 -16.54 -13.57
CA LEU A 113 10.50 -16.19 -12.34
C LEU A 113 9.02 -16.60 -12.38
N ALA A 114 8.34 -16.34 -13.50
CA ALA A 114 6.95 -16.75 -13.70
C ALA A 114 6.78 -18.29 -13.66
N GLY A 115 7.69 -19.03 -14.29
CA GLY A 115 7.67 -20.50 -14.27
C GLY A 115 7.89 -21.07 -12.86
N ILE A 116 8.93 -20.64 -12.15
CA ILE A 116 9.24 -21.18 -10.80
C ILE A 116 8.20 -20.77 -9.75
N THR A 117 7.46 -19.69 -9.97
CA THR A 117 6.39 -19.23 -9.06
C THR A 117 5.01 -19.76 -9.44
N GLY A 118 4.92 -20.63 -10.45
CA GLY A 118 3.69 -21.32 -10.82
C GLY A 118 2.66 -20.41 -11.47
N ASN A 119 3.08 -19.39 -12.23
CA ASN A 119 2.16 -18.48 -12.92
C ASN A 119 1.27 -19.20 -13.96
N ASP A 120 1.65 -20.41 -14.39
CA ASP A 120 0.82 -21.24 -15.28
C ASP A 120 -0.48 -21.73 -14.60
N LEU A 121 -0.50 -21.84 -13.26
CA LEU A 121 -1.68 -22.29 -12.51
C LEU A 121 -2.70 -21.16 -12.29
N LEU A 122 -2.21 -19.96 -12.00
CA LEU A 122 -3.02 -18.77 -11.83
C LEU A 122 -2.26 -17.57 -12.41
N PRO A 123 -2.46 -17.28 -13.71
CA PRO A 123 -1.68 -16.28 -14.43
C PRO A 123 -2.13 -14.89 -13.99
N THR A 124 -1.41 -14.27 -13.07
CA THR A 124 -1.72 -12.89 -12.63
C THR A 124 -0.60 -11.91 -12.96
N MET A 125 0.57 -12.41 -13.34
CA MET A 125 1.77 -11.61 -13.62
C MET A 125 1.70 -10.95 -15.01
N GLY A 126 2.59 -9.96 -15.24
CA GLY A 126 2.81 -9.37 -16.57
C GLY A 126 1.89 -8.20 -16.90
N ARG A 127 1.13 -7.73 -15.92
CA ARG A 127 0.30 -6.53 -15.98
C ARG A 127 1.01 -5.42 -15.22
N GLU A 128 1.04 -4.22 -15.78
CA GLU A 128 1.68 -3.07 -15.14
C GLU A 128 1.11 -2.82 -13.72
N PHE A 129 1.97 -2.49 -12.75
CA PHE A 129 1.65 -2.40 -11.32
C PHE A 129 1.26 -3.72 -10.63
N LEU A 130 1.12 -4.81 -11.39
CA LEU A 130 0.74 -6.15 -10.92
C LEU A 130 1.74 -7.22 -11.39
N GLU A 131 3.02 -6.86 -11.49
CA GLU A 131 4.10 -7.71 -11.99
C GLU A 131 4.58 -8.77 -10.99
N GLN A 132 4.23 -8.62 -9.71
CA GLN A 132 4.67 -9.50 -8.65
C GLN A 132 4.09 -10.90 -8.78
N PRO A 133 4.85 -11.94 -8.41
CA PRO A 133 4.38 -13.32 -8.43
C PRO A 133 3.04 -13.49 -7.72
N THR A 134 2.20 -14.39 -8.22
CA THR A 134 0.89 -14.69 -7.61
C THR A 134 1.03 -15.03 -6.12
N ILE A 135 2.07 -15.78 -5.75
CA ILE A 135 2.37 -16.12 -4.34
C ILE A 135 2.63 -14.85 -3.51
N THR A 136 3.37 -13.88 -4.05
CA THR A 136 3.59 -12.59 -3.39
C THR A 136 2.29 -11.83 -3.23
N LYS A 137 1.40 -11.80 -4.24
CA LYS A 137 0.08 -11.15 -4.13
C LYS A 137 -0.76 -11.77 -3.01
N ILE A 138 -0.76 -13.09 -2.88
CA ILE A 138 -1.42 -13.79 -1.77
C ILE A 138 -0.81 -13.36 -0.44
N GLY A 139 0.52 -13.29 -0.35
CA GLY A 139 1.22 -12.78 0.83
C GLY A 139 0.82 -11.36 1.21
N ILE A 140 0.66 -10.46 0.22
CA ILE A 140 0.18 -9.08 0.42
C ILE A 140 -1.22 -9.10 1.05
N VAL A 141 -2.15 -9.91 0.53
CA VAL A 141 -3.50 -10.04 1.08
C VAL A 141 -3.45 -10.54 2.53
N ILE A 142 -2.66 -11.57 2.82
CA ILE A 142 -2.52 -12.11 4.19
C ILE A 142 -1.99 -11.03 5.15
N VAL A 143 -0.97 -10.27 4.74
CA VAL A 143 -0.43 -9.18 5.55
C VAL A 143 -1.47 -8.08 5.76
N ALA A 144 -2.16 -7.67 4.70
CA ALA A 144 -3.20 -6.65 4.77
C ALA A 144 -4.33 -7.06 5.71
N LEU A 145 -4.81 -8.30 5.63
CA LEU A 145 -5.85 -8.83 6.52
C LEU A 145 -5.38 -8.93 7.97
N GLY A 146 -4.14 -9.38 8.22
CA GLY A 146 -3.57 -9.41 9.56
C GLY A 146 -3.43 -8.01 10.17
N PHE A 147 -3.04 -7.04 9.35
CA PHE A 147 -2.95 -5.63 9.73
C PHE A 147 -4.34 -5.05 10.05
N LEU A 148 -5.31 -5.28 9.16
CA LEU A 148 -6.70 -4.86 9.32
C LEU A 148 -7.35 -5.45 10.56
N PHE A 149 -7.10 -6.74 10.82
CA PHE A 149 -7.55 -7.38 12.04
C PHE A 149 -7.00 -6.66 13.28
N ASN A 150 -5.70 -6.38 13.33
CA ASN A 150 -5.07 -5.70 14.46
C ASN A 150 -5.67 -4.30 14.70
N ILE A 151 -5.79 -3.49 13.65
CA ILE A 151 -6.34 -2.12 13.73
C ILE A 151 -7.84 -2.16 14.06
N SER A 152 -8.62 -3.00 13.38
CA SER A 152 -10.07 -3.12 13.62
C SER A 152 -10.38 -3.56 15.05
N MET A 153 -9.66 -4.55 15.58
CA MET A 153 -9.84 -4.97 16.97
C MET A 153 -9.48 -3.87 17.97
N THR A 154 -8.49 -3.03 17.65
CA THR A 154 -8.13 -1.88 18.48
C THR A 154 -9.27 -0.85 18.52
N VAL A 155 -9.82 -0.47 17.37
CA VAL A 155 -10.96 0.47 17.27
C VAL A 155 -12.24 -0.10 17.89
N LEU A 156 -12.49 -1.41 17.72
CA LEU A 156 -13.64 -2.07 18.32
C LEU A 156 -13.60 -2.04 19.85
N LYS A 157 -12.42 -2.27 20.44
CA LYS A 157 -12.18 -2.21 21.88
C LYS A 157 -12.29 -0.79 22.45
N GLY A 158 -11.90 0.21 21.66
CA GLY A 158 -11.82 1.61 22.08
C GLY A 158 -12.93 2.51 21.57
N ARG A 159 -12.64 3.81 21.61
CA ARG A 159 -13.48 4.88 21.08
C ARG A 159 -13.55 4.80 19.55
N LYS A 160 -14.72 5.10 19.00
CA LYS A 160 -14.95 5.17 17.55
C LYS A 160 -15.20 6.63 17.20
N THR A 161 -14.37 7.16 16.33
CA THR A 161 -14.42 8.54 15.85
C THR A 161 -14.68 8.56 14.34
N ALA A 162 -15.17 9.68 13.79
CA ALA A 162 -15.34 9.82 12.35
C ALA A 162 -14.03 9.49 11.60
N ILE A 163 -12.91 10.01 12.10
CA ILE A 163 -11.56 9.77 11.55
C ILE A 163 -11.21 8.29 11.55
N SER A 164 -11.36 7.59 12.68
CA SER A 164 -11.05 6.16 12.78
C SER A 164 -11.93 5.30 11.86
N MET A 165 -13.20 5.68 11.69
CA MET A 165 -14.15 4.94 10.85
C MET A 165 -13.87 5.17 9.37
N VAL A 166 -13.56 6.40 8.97
CA VAL A 166 -13.11 6.72 7.61
C VAL A 166 -11.81 6.01 7.28
N LEU A 167 -10.83 6.05 8.19
CA LEU A 167 -9.56 5.37 8.01
C LEU A 167 -9.78 3.87 7.81
N LEU A 168 -10.62 3.24 8.65
CA LEU A 168 -10.99 1.83 8.50
C LEU A 168 -11.69 1.55 7.16
N LEU A 169 -12.62 2.41 6.73
CA LEU A 169 -13.28 2.26 5.43
C LEU A 169 -12.25 2.27 4.28
N GLY A 170 -11.32 3.22 4.30
CA GLY A 170 -10.21 3.26 3.34
C GLY A 170 -9.33 2.00 3.42
N LEU A 171 -8.83 1.64 4.60
CA LEU A 171 -7.96 0.48 4.75
C LEU A 171 -8.65 -0.85 4.36
N TRP A 172 -9.95 -1.02 4.64
CA TRP A 172 -10.71 -2.19 4.18
C TRP A 172 -10.94 -2.16 2.67
N GLY A 173 -11.26 -0.99 2.10
CA GLY A 173 -11.30 -0.80 0.65
C GLY A 173 -9.98 -1.21 0.00
N LEU A 174 -8.85 -0.90 0.64
CA LEU A 174 -7.52 -1.28 0.16
C LEU A 174 -7.39 -2.80 0.07
N ALA A 175 -7.81 -3.56 1.08
CA ALA A 175 -7.75 -5.02 0.98
C ALA A 175 -8.74 -5.59 -0.06
N ILE A 176 -9.96 -5.05 -0.13
CA ILE A 176 -11.03 -5.58 -0.99
C ILE A 176 -10.74 -5.31 -2.47
N PHE A 177 -10.44 -4.08 -2.85
CA PHE A 177 -10.21 -3.74 -4.25
C PHE A 177 -8.92 -4.34 -4.80
N PHE A 178 -7.93 -4.65 -3.95
CA PHE A 178 -6.75 -5.41 -4.38
C PHE A 178 -7.09 -6.83 -4.87
N LEU A 179 -8.21 -7.42 -4.44
CA LEU A 179 -8.61 -8.78 -4.88
C LEU A 179 -8.86 -8.85 -6.40
N PHE A 180 -9.17 -7.74 -7.06
CA PHE A 180 -9.29 -7.70 -8.52
C PHE A 180 -7.94 -7.95 -9.23
N ALA A 181 -6.80 -7.86 -8.53
CA ALA A 181 -5.50 -8.23 -9.06
C ALA A 181 -5.38 -9.72 -9.43
N PHE A 182 -6.24 -10.57 -8.86
CA PHE A 182 -6.29 -12.01 -9.19
C PHE A 182 -7.19 -12.33 -10.37
N TYR A 183 -8.05 -11.39 -10.78
CA TYR A 183 -8.89 -11.57 -11.96
C TYR A 183 -8.11 -11.16 -13.21
N ASN A 184 -7.81 -12.15 -14.06
CA ASN A 184 -7.09 -11.96 -15.32
C ASN A 184 -7.89 -12.60 -16.48
N PRO A 185 -8.84 -11.87 -17.10
CA PRO A 185 -9.62 -12.38 -18.22
C PRO A 185 -8.84 -12.34 -19.53
N ASP A 186 -9.12 -13.27 -20.45
CA ASP A 186 -8.47 -13.31 -21.77
C ASP A 186 -8.82 -12.11 -22.66
N ASN A 187 -10.00 -11.50 -22.43
CA ASN A 187 -10.42 -10.32 -23.17
C ASN A 187 -9.69 -9.08 -22.65
N LEU A 188 -8.87 -8.46 -23.51
CA LEU A 188 -8.06 -7.29 -23.16
C LEU A 188 -8.88 -6.11 -22.63
N VAL A 189 -10.07 -5.85 -23.18
CA VAL A 189 -10.93 -4.74 -22.71
C VAL A 189 -11.40 -5.02 -21.30
N LEU A 190 -11.81 -6.26 -21.03
CA LEU A 190 -12.23 -6.69 -19.70
C LEU A 190 -11.05 -6.70 -18.71
N ASP A 191 -9.86 -7.09 -19.15
CA ASP A 191 -8.63 -7.00 -18.34
C ASP A 191 -8.37 -5.56 -17.92
N LYS A 192 -8.38 -4.62 -18.87
CA LYS A 192 -8.14 -3.20 -18.58
C LYS A 192 -9.22 -2.60 -17.71
N TYR A 193 -10.47 -3.01 -17.88
CA TYR A 193 -11.55 -2.60 -16.98
C TYR A 193 -11.22 -2.96 -15.52
N TYR A 194 -10.95 -4.22 -15.19
CA TYR A 194 -10.64 -4.62 -13.81
C TYR A 194 -9.26 -4.19 -13.34
N TRP A 195 -8.31 -3.98 -14.24
CA TRP A 195 -7.02 -3.37 -13.92
C TRP A 195 -7.21 -1.96 -13.34
N TRP A 196 -8.09 -1.14 -13.92
CA TRP A 196 -8.42 0.19 -13.39
C TRP A 196 -9.12 0.15 -12.04
N TRP A 197 -9.79 -0.94 -11.66
CA TRP A 197 -10.28 -1.10 -10.28
C TRP A 197 -9.12 -1.18 -9.27
N VAL A 198 -7.97 -1.72 -9.68
CA VAL A 198 -6.76 -1.82 -8.84
C VAL A 198 -5.85 -0.61 -8.98
N VAL A 199 -5.85 0.08 -10.12
CA VAL A 199 -4.96 1.23 -10.32
C VAL A 199 -5.65 2.55 -10.03
N HIS A 200 -6.87 2.78 -10.50
CA HIS A 200 -7.59 4.01 -10.21
C HIS A 200 -8.32 3.91 -8.87
N LEU A 201 -9.29 3.00 -8.74
CA LEU A 201 -10.15 3.00 -7.56
C LEU A 201 -9.41 2.61 -6.27
N TRP A 202 -8.52 1.61 -6.34
CA TRP A 202 -7.72 1.18 -5.19
C TRP A 202 -6.57 2.12 -4.82
N VAL A 203 -5.92 2.79 -5.79
CA VAL A 203 -4.88 3.79 -5.47
C VAL A 203 -5.52 5.13 -5.19
N GLU A 204 -6.17 5.73 -6.17
CA GLU A 204 -6.69 7.11 -6.08
C GLU A 204 -7.89 7.16 -5.15
N GLY A 205 -8.95 6.38 -5.42
CA GLY A 205 -10.17 6.44 -4.63
C GLY A 205 -9.96 6.10 -3.16
N VAL A 206 -9.36 4.95 -2.88
CA VAL A 206 -9.17 4.47 -1.51
C VAL A 206 -8.07 5.21 -0.75
N TRP A 207 -6.94 5.55 -1.39
CA TRP A 207 -5.85 6.21 -0.65
C TRP A 207 -6.23 7.64 -0.29
N GLU A 208 -7.11 8.30 -1.05
CA GLU A 208 -7.68 9.59 -0.67
C GLU A 208 -8.47 9.51 0.65
N LEU A 209 -9.21 8.43 0.91
CA LEU A 209 -9.89 8.24 2.19
C LEU A 209 -8.89 8.10 3.34
N ILE A 210 -7.84 7.32 3.13
CA ILE A 210 -6.77 7.12 4.12
C ILE A 210 -6.10 8.47 4.41
N LEU A 211 -5.64 9.17 3.37
CA LEU A 211 -5.00 10.48 3.47
C LEU A 211 -5.90 11.53 4.12
N GLY A 212 -7.18 11.56 3.77
CA GLY A 212 -8.17 12.45 4.39
C GLY A 212 -8.27 12.23 5.90
N ALA A 213 -8.32 10.98 6.35
CA ALA A 213 -8.32 10.66 7.78
C ALA A 213 -6.99 11.01 8.47
N LEU A 214 -5.84 10.70 7.83
CA LEU A 214 -4.52 11.08 8.35
C LEU A 214 -4.38 12.60 8.50
N LEU A 215 -4.81 13.35 7.49
CA LEU A 215 -4.75 14.81 7.50
C LEU A 215 -5.68 15.40 8.55
N ALA A 216 -6.92 14.92 8.64
CA ALA A 216 -7.88 15.35 9.66
C ALA A 216 -7.32 15.15 11.07
N PHE A 217 -6.70 14.00 11.34
CA PHE A 217 -6.05 13.73 12.62
C PHE A 217 -4.93 14.74 12.91
N VAL A 218 -4.02 14.96 11.96
CA VAL A 218 -2.92 15.92 12.14
C VAL A 218 -3.44 17.33 12.38
N LEU A 219 -4.47 17.76 11.65
CA LEU A 219 -5.04 19.10 11.81
C LEU A 219 -5.64 19.30 13.21
N ILE A 220 -6.39 18.32 13.74
CA ILE A 220 -6.91 18.39 15.11
C ILE A 220 -5.77 18.55 16.11
N LYS A 221 -4.66 17.86 15.90
CA LYS A 221 -3.53 17.84 16.83
C LYS A 221 -2.68 19.11 16.80
N VAL A 222 -2.56 19.76 15.65
CA VAL A 222 -1.59 20.84 15.45
C VAL A 222 -2.24 22.23 15.43
N THR A 223 -3.47 22.33 14.92
CA THR A 223 -4.07 23.65 14.64
C THR A 223 -4.92 24.21 15.76
N GLY A 224 -5.43 23.35 16.67
CA GLY A 224 -6.38 23.75 17.70
C GLY A 224 -7.79 24.05 17.19
N VAL A 225 -8.06 23.84 15.90
CA VAL A 225 -9.41 23.93 15.32
C VAL A 225 -10.30 22.87 15.93
N ASP A 226 -11.56 23.24 16.20
CA ASP A 226 -12.54 22.33 16.77
C ASP A 226 -12.73 21.06 15.93
N ARG A 227 -12.67 19.92 16.60
CA ARG A 227 -12.82 18.59 16.00
C ARG A 227 -14.08 18.47 15.15
N GLU A 228 -15.18 19.06 15.60
CA GLU A 228 -16.46 19.04 14.88
C GLU A 228 -16.34 19.69 13.48
N VAL A 229 -15.59 20.78 13.35
CA VAL A 229 -15.38 21.45 12.06
C VAL A 229 -14.58 20.55 11.12
N ILE A 230 -13.50 19.96 11.63
CA ILE A 230 -12.63 19.08 10.82
C ILE A 230 -13.38 17.82 10.38
N GLU A 231 -14.16 17.19 11.27
CA GLU A 231 -14.92 15.99 10.93
C GLU A 231 -16.04 16.29 9.89
N LYS A 232 -16.70 17.44 9.96
CA LYS A 232 -17.65 17.87 8.92
C LYS A 232 -16.98 18.02 7.55
N TRP A 233 -15.83 18.69 7.49
CA TRP A 233 -15.08 18.83 6.24
C TRP A 233 -14.58 17.49 5.71
N LEU A 234 -14.13 16.59 6.61
CA LEU A 234 -13.72 15.24 6.24
C LEU A 234 -14.85 14.51 5.51
N TYR A 235 -16.08 14.54 6.04
CA TYR A 235 -17.23 13.92 5.38
C TYR A 235 -17.51 14.51 3.99
N VAL A 236 -17.43 15.84 3.85
CA VAL A 236 -17.64 16.51 2.55
C VAL A 236 -16.59 16.07 1.53
N ILE A 237 -15.31 16.07 1.92
CA ILE A 237 -14.20 15.68 1.05
C ILE A 237 -14.38 14.22 0.59
N ILE A 238 -14.64 13.29 1.52
CA ILE A 238 -14.84 11.88 1.19
C ILE A 238 -16.04 11.67 0.27
N ALA A 239 -17.16 12.36 0.53
CA ALA A 239 -18.34 12.23 -0.30
C ALA A 239 -18.05 12.67 -1.74
N LEU A 240 -17.37 13.82 -1.92
CA LEU A 240 -17.00 14.31 -3.24
C LEU A 240 -16.03 13.36 -3.94
N THR A 241 -14.97 12.93 -3.25
CA THR A 241 -14.00 11.93 -3.73
C THR A 241 -14.70 10.67 -4.24
N LEU A 242 -15.61 10.09 -3.46
CA LEU A 242 -16.28 8.83 -3.84
C LEU A 242 -17.28 9.04 -4.98
N ILE A 243 -18.05 10.13 -4.99
CA ILE A 243 -19.04 10.39 -6.05
C ILE A 243 -18.35 10.55 -7.40
N THR A 244 -17.21 11.25 -7.44
CA THR A 244 -16.48 11.47 -8.69
C THR A 244 -15.56 10.31 -9.03
N GLY A 245 -14.83 9.76 -8.06
CA GLY A 245 -13.78 8.76 -8.27
C GLY A 245 -14.26 7.31 -8.46
N ILE A 246 -15.52 6.99 -8.13
CA ILE A 246 -16.06 5.65 -8.45
C ILE A 246 -16.43 5.52 -9.94
N ILE A 247 -16.86 6.63 -10.56
CA ILE A 247 -17.31 6.65 -11.97
C ILE A 247 -16.19 7.10 -12.91
N GLY A 248 -15.29 7.97 -12.44
CA GLY A 248 -14.13 8.46 -13.19
C GLY A 248 -13.19 7.35 -13.64
#